data_AF-C1EC44-F1
#
_entry.id   AF-C1EC44-F1
#
_cell.length_a   1.000
_cell.length_b   1.000
_cell.length_c   1.000
_cell.angle_alpha   90.00
_cell.angle_beta   90.00
_cell.angle_gamma   90.00
#
_symmetry.space_group_name_H-M   'P 1'
#
loop_
_entity.id
_entity.type
_entity.pdbx_description
1 polymer ?
#
loop_
_entity_poly.entity_id
_entity_poly.type
_entity_poly.pdbx_seq_one_letter_code
_entity_poly.pdbx_strand_id
1 'polypeptide(L)'
;MSPPIRRRAAASIKSPDARRTIPLSPLPRIGDHSAGTPLRSPVKYAVTKNLAERAAAKDHKETHPRDKENASPSPKRPIASKYSSAQAWLDDATHATPPPAGMTSDDYSSAKAWLADVKDEPATGWTRGDFRRWCSMKLGDGSSSVYWCIQGDLFEYPSGKLLAKVEGIDVARSVVESDGDACHQLSRKLFVFRDPRTGAVMKQFDGKPVTHVQYPYQHITYRRNAHGPVTTEVAMGAGKALTRMAGNAVEVRRIEGGAKACFTCPVFLDLDTDQGKYEAYENYDYFDDRDSDGDANRRTHRCVWTRFGPAAPMTEDGVLHALAWRVDTWREVPERIRKYVEREAPTWRDAPRDMDEIKRLQREVKAPPFGM
;
A
#
# COMPACT_ATOMS: atom_id res chain seq x y z
N MET A 1 71.67 32.95 -10.36
CA MET A 1 71.00 33.64 -11.48
C MET A 1 69.99 32.67 -12.09
N SER A 2 68.71 32.90 -11.81
CA SER A 2 67.54 32.20 -12.37
C SER A 2 66.44 33.26 -12.57
N PRO A 3 65.66 33.21 -13.66
CA PRO A 3 64.80 34.32 -14.08
C PRO A 3 63.44 34.35 -13.36
N PRO A 4 62.73 35.50 -13.37
CA PRO A 4 61.50 35.70 -12.60
C PRO A 4 60.27 35.12 -13.31
N ILE A 5 59.38 34.48 -12.54
CA ILE A 5 58.10 33.93 -13.01
C ILE A 5 57.04 35.04 -13.06
N ARG A 6 56.46 35.22 -14.26
CA ARG A 6 55.35 36.15 -14.56
C ARG A 6 54.04 35.70 -13.91
N ARG A 7 53.35 36.61 -13.22
CA ARG A 7 51.93 36.48 -12.82
C ARG A 7 51.03 36.58 -14.06
N ARG A 8 50.15 35.60 -14.27
CA ARG A 8 49.03 35.67 -15.24
C ARG A 8 47.79 36.24 -14.55
N ALA A 9 47.14 37.19 -15.22
CA ALA A 9 45.87 37.79 -14.85
C ALA A 9 44.72 36.76 -14.99
N ALA A 10 43.78 36.81 -14.05
CA ALA A 10 42.55 36.03 -14.08
C ALA A 10 41.56 36.62 -15.10
N ALA A 11 41.06 35.77 -16.01
CA ALA A 11 39.99 36.12 -16.91
C ALA A 11 38.64 36.00 -16.19
N SER A 12 37.84 37.06 -16.28
CA SER A 12 36.45 37.15 -15.84
C SER A 12 35.56 36.18 -16.63
N ILE A 13 34.98 35.18 -15.94
CA ILE A 13 33.91 34.33 -16.50
C ILE A 13 32.58 35.04 -16.26
N LYS A 14 31.88 35.38 -17.36
CA LYS A 14 30.53 35.95 -17.37
C LYS A 14 29.50 34.87 -16.98
N SER A 15 28.56 35.24 -16.10
CA SER A 15 27.35 34.47 -15.80
C SER A 15 26.44 34.33 -17.03
N PRO A 16 25.78 33.17 -17.25
CA PRO A 16 24.76 33.06 -18.27
C PRO A 16 23.43 33.67 -17.83
N ASP A 17 22.82 34.35 -18.79
CA ASP A 17 21.61 35.15 -18.71
C ASP A 17 20.34 34.36 -18.43
N ALA A 18 19.38 35.07 -17.84
CA ALA A 18 18.08 34.60 -17.43
C ALA A 18 17.07 34.53 -18.59
N ARG A 19 16.09 33.61 -18.43
CA ARG A 19 14.74 33.62 -19.01
C ARG A 19 14.61 33.42 -20.53
N ARG A 20 14.24 32.20 -20.92
CA ARG A 20 13.27 31.96 -22.00
C ARG A 20 12.02 31.32 -21.40
N THR A 21 10.98 32.13 -21.24
CA THR A 21 9.62 31.70 -20.89
C THR A 21 8.96 31.08 -22.12
N ILE A 22 8.55 29.81 -22.01
CA ILE A 22 7.65 29.15 -22.96
C ILE A 22 6.22 29.48 -22.52
N PRO A 23 5.33 30.01 -23.38
CA PRO A 23 3.95 30.26 -22.99
C PRO A 23 3.18 28.94 -22.96
N LEU A 24 2.77 28.50 -21.78
CA LEU A 24 1.74 27.48 -21.63
C LEU A 24 0.37 28.16 -21.66
N SER A 25 -0.47 27.73 -22.61
CA SER A 25 -1.87 28.11 -22.70
C SER A 25 -2.62 27.73 -21.41
N PRO A 26 -3.59 28.54 -20.95
CA PRO A 26 -4.32 28.25 -19.72
C PRO A 26 -5.23 27.02 -19.91
N LEU A 27 -5.01 25.99 -19.11
CA LEU A 27 -5.96 24.89 -18.94
C LEU A 27 -7.19 25.40 -18.16
N PRO A 28 -8.40 24.94 -18.51
CA PRO A 28 -9.64 25.42 -17.90
C PRO A 28 -9.73 25.02 -16.43
N ARG A 29 -10.16 25.99 -15.60
CA ARG A 29 -10.51 25.78 -14.20
C ARG A 29 -11.73 24.84 -14.13
N ILE A 30 -11.58 23.71 -13.44
CA ILE A 30 -12.69 22.82 -13.14
C ILE A 30 -13.31 23.29 -11.83
N GLY A 31 -14.45 23.96 -11.95
CA GLY A 31 -15.40 24.28 -10.88
C GLY A 31 -16.77 24.42 -11.52
N ASP A 32 -17.79 23.87 -10.85
CA ASP A 32 -19.22 23.82 -11.18
C ASP A 32 -19.71 22.60 -11.98
N HIS A 33 -20.14 21.57 -11.23
CA HIS A 33 -21.10 20.59 -11.70
C HIS A 33 -22.42 20.75 -10.95
N SER A 34 -23.28 21.63 -11.48
CA SER A 34 -24.73 21.52 -11.34
C SER A 34 -25.26 20.46 -12.29
N ALA A 35 -26.31 19.77 -11.84
CA ALA A 35 -26.95 18.61 -12.45
C ALA A 35 -27.37 18.73 -13.94
N GLY A 36 -27.38 17.58 -14.63
CA GLY A 36 -28.41 17.24 -15.62
C GLY A 36 -27.99 17.04 -17.08
N THR A 37 -28.19 15.81 -17.58
CA THR A 37 -28.49 15.37 -18.97
C THR A 37 -27.37 14.58 -19.69
N PRO A 38 -27.68 13.41 -20.31
CA PRO A 38 -26.68 12.43 -20.75
C PRO A 38 -26.21 12.65 -22.19
N LEU A 39 -24.93 12.39 -22.45
CA LEU A 39 -24.38 12.35 -23.81
C LEU A 39 -24.09 10.93 -24.29
N ARG A 40 -24.24 10.80 -25.61
CA ARG A 40 -24.50 9.60 -26.42
C ARG A 40 -23.29 8.67 -26.62
N SER A 41 -23.65 7.46 -27.07
CA SER A 41 -22.91 6.26 -27.46
C SER A 41 -21.55 6.42 -28.19
N PRO A 42 -20.71 5.36 -28.20
CA PRO A 42 -19.28 5.46 -28.52
C PRO A 42 -18.94 5.26 -30.00
N VAL A 43 -17.84 5.90 -30.40
CA VAL A 43 -17.16 5.73 -31.69
C VAL A 43 -16.44 4.39 -31.71
N LYS A 44 -16.74 3.58 -32.74
CA LYS A 44 -16.12 2.28 -33.04
C LYS A 44 -14.72 2.49 -33.62
N TYR A 45 -13.71 1.81 -33.09
CA TYR A 45 -12.49 1.49 -33.83
C TYR A 45 -12.42 -0.01 -34.09
N ALA A 46 -12.34 -0.37 -35.37
CA ALA A 46 -12.12 -1.72 -35.85
C ALA A 46 -10.60 -1.98 -35.92
N VAL A 47 -10.15 -3.09 -35.33
CA VAL A 47 -8.84 -3.68 -35.62
C VAL A 47 -9.07 -5.15 -35.97
N THR A 48 -8.69 -5.50 -37.18
CA THR A 48 -8.89 -6.77 -37.86
C THR A 48 -7.88 -7.85 -37.46
N LYS A 49 -8.38 -9.09 -37.44
CA LYS A 49 -7.69 -10.39 -37.39
C LYS A 49 -6.38 -10.47 -38.20
N ASN A 50 -5.36 -11.12 -37.62
CA ASN A 50 -4.55 -12.14 -38.30
C ASN A 50 -3.51 -12.75 -37.35
N LEU A 51 -3.73 -13.99 -36.90
CA LEU A 51 -2.68 -14.94 -36.43
C LEU A 51 -3.35 -16.29 -36.12
N ALA A 52 -3.77 -16.97 -37.17
CA ALA A 52 -4.18 -18.37 -37.12
C ALA A 52 -3.78 -19.03 -38.44
N GLU A 53 -2.47 -19.16 -38.69
CA GLU A 53 -1.93 -19.93 -39.82
C GLU A 53 -0.44 -20.18 -39.61
N ARG A 54 -0.10 -21.24 -38.85
CA ARG A 54 1.18 -21.97 -38.96
C ARG A 54 1.18 -23.26 -38.13
N ALA A 55 0.14 -24.08 -38.33
CA ALA A 55 0.12 -25.47 -37.92
C ALA A 55 -0.05 -26.35 -39.15
N ALA A 56 1.06 -26.76 -39.78
CA ALA A 56 1.16 -27.96 -40.64
C ALA A 56 2.55 -28.04 -41.30
N ALA A 57 3.43 -28.90 -40.78
CA ALA A 57 4.41 -29.63 -41.61
C ALA A 57 4.86 -30.89 -40.84
N LYS A 58 4.78 -32.02 -41.55
CA LYS A 58 4.83 -33.42 -41.07
C LYS A 58 6.24 -33.98 -40.90
N ASP A 59 6.28 -35.01 -40.06
CA ASP A 59 7.11 -36.23 -40.02
C ASP A 59 8.21 -36.45 -41.08
N HIS A 60 9.40 -36.87 -40.60
CA HIS A 60 10.08 -38.06 -41.15
C HIS A 60 10.96 -38.74 -40.08
N LYS A 61 10.81 -40.07 -40.00
CA LYS A 61 11.54 -41.05 -39.19
C LYS A 61 12.76 -41.55 -39.97
N GLU A 62 13.88 -41.84 -39.29
CA GLU A 62 14.72 -43.00 -39.58
C GLU A 62 15.70 -43.31 -38.42
N THR A 63 16.07 -44.58 -38.29
CA THR A 63 16.61 -45.24 -37.09
C THR A 63 17.95 -45.95 -37.35
N HIS A 64 18.76 -46.04 -36.27
CA HIS A 64 19.74 -47.10 -35.89
C HIS A 64 21.18 -47.11 -36.47
N PRO A 65 22.18 -47.86 -35.89
CA PRO A 65 22.46 -48.29 -34.50
C PRO A 65 23.97 -48.26 -34.05
N ARG A 66 24.23 -48.36 -32.71
CA ARG A 66 25.46 -48.82 -31.98
C ARG A 66 26.70 -47.90 -32.03
N ASP A 67 27.34 -47.50 -30.92
CA ASP A 67 28.03 -48.35 -29.93
C ASP A 67 28.08 -47.78 -28.48
N LYS A 68 27.85 -48.70 -27.52
CA LYS A 68 28.55 -49.00 -26.26
C LYS A 68 28.92 -47.87 -25.27
N GLU A 69 28.25 -47.82 -24.13
CA GLU A 69 28.72 -48.33 -22.81
C GLU A 69 29.84 -47.50 -22.16
N ASN A 70 29.48 -46.64 -21.20
CA ASN A 70 30.06 -46.66 -19.85
C ASN A 70 29.38 -45.67 -18.86
N ALA A 71 28.96 -46.26 -17.73
CA ALA A 71 29.00 -45.76 -16.36
C ALA A 71 28.02 -44.67 -15.83
N SER A 72 27.13 -45.17 -14.95
CA SER A 72 26.63 -44.62 -13.67
C SER A 72 25.32 -43.79 -13.64
N PRO A 73 24.32 -44.21 -12.81
CA PRO A 73 23.00 -43.60 -12.77
C PRO A 73 22.93 -42.42 -11.79
N SER A 74 22.56 -41.24 -12.31
CA SER A 74 22.03 -40.13 -11.52
C SER A 74 20.50 -40.16 -11.60
N PRO A 75 19.73 -40.20 -10.50
CA PRO A 75 18.29 -40.09 -10.58
C PRO A 75 17.89 -38.62 -10.77
N LYS A 76 17.88 -38.15 -12.02
CA LYS A 76 17.03 -37.03 -12.42
C LYS A 76 15.59 -37.54 -12.47
N ARG A 77 14.81 -37.33 -11.40
CA ARG A 77 13.35 -37.30 -11.56
C ARG A 77 12.97 -35.91 -12.07
N PRO A 78 12.37 -35.78 -13.26
CA PRO A 78 11.54 -34.61 -13.49
C PRO A 78 10.33 -34.75 -12.57
N ILE A 79 10.15 -33.83 -11.63
CA ILE A 79 8.83 -33.64 -11.03
C ILE A 79 7.99 -33.04 -12.16
N ALA A 80 7.36 -33.90 -12.95
CA ALA A 80 6.26 -33.47 -13.79
C ALA A 80 5.20 -32.92 -12.83
N SER A 81 4.86 -31.64 -12.98
CA SER A 81 3.66 -31.09 -12.35
C SER A 81 2.51 -32.04 -12.65
N LYS A 82 1.85 -32.56 -11.61
CA LYS A 82 0.65 -33.40 -11.76
C LYS A 82 -0.50 -32.65 -12.45
N TYR A 83 -0.38 -31.33 -12.58
CA TYR A 83 -1.42 -30.46 -13.10
C TYR A 83 -0.85 -29.66 -14.28
N SER A 84 -1.28 -30.03 -15.49
CA SER A 84 -0.95 -29.33 -16.73
C SER A 84 -1.85 -28.12 -16.98
N SER A 85 -2.83 -27.87 -16.11
CA SER A 85 -3.74 -26.73 -16.16
C SER A 85 -4.38 -26.48 -14.79
N ALA A 86 -4.83 -25.24 -14.55
CA ALA A 86 -5.61 -24.89 -13.36
C ALA A 86 -6.92 -25.69 -13.27
N GLN A 87 -7.51 -26.09 -14.40
CA GLN A 87 -8.72 -26.90 -14.45
C GLN A 87 -8.52 -28.31 -13.86
N ALA A 88 -7.37 -28.93 -14.12
CA ALA A 88 -7.04 -30.26 -13.59
C ALA A 88 -6.86 -30.27 -12.05
N TRP A 89 -6.52 -29.12 -11.46
CA TRP A 89 -6.46 -28.94 -10.01
C TRP A 89 -7.85 -28.70 -9.41
N LEU A 90 -8.73 -27.97 -10.11
CA LEU A 90 -10.13 -27.74 -9.72
C LEU A 90 -10.96 -29.03 -9.70
N ASP A 91 -10.74 -29.93 -10.64
CA ASP A 91 -11.48 -31.21 -10.72
C ASP A 91 -11.10 -32.15 -9.56
N ASP A 92 -9.86 -32.05 -9.06
CA ASP A 92 -9.35 -32.82 -7.90
C ASP A 92 -9.88 -32.23 -6.57
N ALA A 93 -9.97 -30.89 -6.47
CA ALA A 93 -10.46 -30.19 -5.28
C ALA A 93 -12.00 -30.26 -5.10
N THR A 94 -12.75 -30.59 -6.15
CA THR A 94 -14.22 -30.70 -6.10
C THR A 94 -14.71 -32.11 -5.77
N HIS A 95 -13.87 -33.13 -5.86
CA HIS A 95 -14.14 -34.45 -5.31
C HIS A 95 -13.77 -34.50 -3.82
N ALA A 96 -14.71 -35.00 -3.01
CA ALA A 96 -14.69 -34.99 -1.55
C ALA A 96 -13.38 -35.55 -0.94
N THR A 97 -12.39 -34.69 -0.77
CA THR A 97 -11.19 -34.96 0.02
C THR A 97 -11.38 -34.37 1.42
N PRO A 98 -11.00 -35.09 2.49
CA PRO A 98 -11.01 -34.55 3.83
C PRO A 98 -10.06 -33.34 3.94
N PRO A 99 -10.30 -32.42 4.89
CA PRO A 99 -9.45 -31.24 5.08
C PRO A 99 -7.97 -31.65 5.26
N PRO A 100 -7.02 -30.85 4.73
CA PRO A 100 -5.60 -31.09 4.94
C PRO A 100 -5.27 -31.19 6.44
N ALA A 101 -4.33 -32.07 6.79
CA ALA A 101 -3.93 -32.27 8.18
C ALA A 101 -3.47 -30.93 8.80
N GLY A 102 -4.15 -30.48 9.85
CA GLY A 102 -3.87 -29.23 10.56
C GLY A 102 -4.82 -28.06 10.23
N MET A 103 -5.72 -28.22 9.26
CA MET A 103 -6.76 -27.23 8.95
C MET A 103 -8.04 -27.59 9.71
N THR A 104 -8.60 -26.66 10.49
CA THR A 104 -9.85 -26.91 11.21
C THR A 104 -11.03 -27.00 10.23
N SER A 105 -12.12 -27.67 10.64
CA SER A 105 -13.35 -27.74 9.82
C SER A 105 -13.91 -26.36 9.48
N ASP A 106 -13.66 -25.37 10.33
CA ASP A 106 -14.16 -24.01 10.20
C ASP A 106 -13.31 -23.20 9.21
N ASP A 107 -11.98 -23.38 9.25
CA ASP A 107 -11.04 -22.80 8.26
C ASP A 107 -11.29 -23.35 6.85
N TYR A 108 -11.56 -24.66 6.76
CA TYR A 108 -11.85 -25.34 5.48
C TYR A 108 -13.22 -24.94 4.92
N SER A 109 -14.24 -24.83 5.77
CA SER A 109 -15.57 -24.32 5.38
C SER A 109 -15.49 -22.86 4.91
N SER A 110 -14.63 -22.05 5.54
CA SER A 110 -14.37 -20.65 5.16
C SER A 110 -13.68 -20.53 3.80
N ALA A 111 -12.69 -21.39 3.53
CA ALA A 111 -12.01 -21.46 2.23
C ALA A 111 -12.93 -21.97 1.10
N LYS A 112 -13.84 -22.91 1.42
CA LYS A 112 -14.81 -23.45 0.47
C LYS A 112 -15.94 -22.46 0.16
N ALA A 113 -16.40 -21.72 1.16
CA ALA A 113 -17.31 -20.59 0.97
C ALA A 113 -16.65 -19.43 0.19
N TRP A 114 -15.34 -19.20 0.41
CA TRP A 114 -14.54 -18.22 -0.32
C TRP A 114 -14.43 -18.55 -1.81
N LEU A 115 -14.15 -19.81 -2.18
CA LEU A 115 -14.09 -20.24 -3.59
C LEU A 115 -15.47 -20.20 -4.29
N ALA A 116 -16.55 -20.41 -3.53
CA ALA A 116 -17.91 -20.32 -4.06
C ALA A 116 -18.32 -18.87 -4.40
N ASP A 117 -17.85 -17.89 -3.63
CA ASP A 117 -18.13 -16.45 -3.84
C ASP A 117 -17.32 -15.85 -5.02
N VAL A 118 -16.22 -16.50 -5.43
CA VAL A 118 -15.38 -16.08 -6.59
C VAL A 118 -15.88 -16.67 -7.91
N LYS A 119 -16.84 -17.63 -7.88
CA LYS A 119 -17.44 -18.21 -9.09
C LYS A 119 -18.35 -17.25 -9.85
N ASP A 120 -18.88 -16.25 -9.17
CA ASP A 120 -19.59 -15.17 -9.85
C ASP A 120 -18.53 -14.23 -10.41
N GLU A 121 -18.34 -14.21 -11.73
CA GLU A 121 -17.59 -13.12 -12.36
C GLU A 121 -18.23 -11.81 -11.91
N PRO A 122 -17.57 -10.99 -11.08
CA PRO A 122 -18.17 -9.73 -10.73
C PRO A 122 -17.96 -8.81 -11.92
N ALA A 123 -19.04 -8.59 -12.66
CA ALA A 123 -19.24 -7.38 -13.43
C ALA A 123 -18.80 -6.20 -12.54
N THR A 124 -17.73 -5.50 -12.95
CA THR A 124 -17.25 -4.21 -12.42
C THR A 124 -17.62 -3.87 -10.96
N GLY A 125 -16.70 -4.00 -10.01
CA GLY A 125 -16.88 -3.48 -8.64
C GLY A 125 -16.40 -4.40 -7.51
N TRP A 126 -16.75 -4.02 -6.28
CA TRP A 126 -16.44 -4.76 -5.04
C TRP A 126 -17.45 -5.88 -4.78
N THR A 127 -16.96 -7.08 -4.47
CA THR A 127 -17.77 -8.14 -3.86
C THR A 127 -17.73 -8.06 -2.33
N ARG A 128 -18.63 -8.78 -1.67
CA ARG A 128 -18.55 -8.99 -0.20
C ARG A 128 -17.27 -9.76 0.19
N GLY A 129 -16.83 -10.71 -0.64
CA GLY A 129 -15.56 -11.39 -0.50
C GLY A 129 -14.35 -10.45 -0.52
N ASP A 130 -14.30 -9.49 -1.46
CA ASP A 130 -13.22 -8.49 -1.51
C ASP A 130 -13.24 -7.58 -0.28
N PHE A 131 -14.42 -7.20 0.20
CA PHE A 131 -14.52 -6.34 1.38
C PHE A 131 -14.02 -7.06 2.64
N ARG A 132 -14.43 -8.32 2.85
CA ARG A 132 -13.91 -9.14 3.94
C ARG A 132 -12.39 -9.32 3.82
N ARG A 133 -11.89 -9.54 2.59
CA ARG A 133 -10.47 -9.63 2.28
C ARG A 133 -9.73 -8.35 2.67
N TRP A 134 -10.24 -7.19 2.26
CA TRP A 134 -9.70 -5.88 2.61
C TRP A 134 -9.64 -5.69 4.13
N CYS A 135 -10.75 -5.87 4.84
CA CYS A 135 -10.80 -5.69 6.29
C CYS A 135 -9.84 -6.67 7.00
N SER A 136 -9.83 -7.94 6.61
CA SER A 136 -8.94 -8.96 7.20
C SER A 136 -7.47 -8.67 6.95
N MET A 137 -7.08 -8.28 5.73
CA MET A 137 -5.72 -7.91 5.36
C MET A 137 -5.29 -6.62 6.08
N LYS A 138 -6.15 -5.59 6.11
CA LYS A 138 -5.80 -4.29 6.67
C LYS A 138 -5.79 -4.29 8.20
N LEU A 139 -6.72 -5.00 8.85
CA LEU A 139 -7.06 -4.85 10.27
C LEU A 139 -6.96 -6.13 11.11
N GLY A 140 -6.75 -7.29 10.48
CA GLY A 140 -6.82 -8.58 11.16
C GLY A 140 -8.26 -9.05 11.39
N ASP A 141 -8.42 -10.03 12.27
CA ASP A 141 -9.72 -10.64 12.62
C ASP A 141 -10.47 -9.91 13.75
N GLY A 142 -9.83 -8.90 14.37
CA GLY A 142 -10.39 -8.14 15.50
C GLY A 142 -10.12 -8.75 16.88
N SER A 143 -9.53 -9.96 16.96
CA SER A 143 -9.18 -10.59 18.25
C SER A 143 -7.98 -9.92 18.93
N SER A 144 -7.09 -9.32 18.14
CA SER A 144 -5.88 -8.64 18.58
C SER A 144 -5.54 -7.49 17.63
N SER A 145 -4.64 -6.61 18.06
CA SER A 145 -4.12 -5.55 17.20
C SER A 145 -3.11 -6.10 16.21
N VAL A 146 -3.12 -5.57 14.99
CA VAL A 146 -2.11 -5.80 13.96
C VAL A 146 -1.18 -4.60 13.85
N TYR A 147 0.03 -4.83 13.32
CA TYR A 147 1.09 -3.83 13.26
C TYR A 147 1.58 -3.69 11.82
N TRP A 148 1.20 -2.61 11.16
CA TRP A 148 1.88 -2.21 9.94
C TRP A 148 3.21 -1.57 10.33
N CYS A 149 4.31 -2.19 9.93
CA CYS A 149 5.67 -1.68 10.09
C CYS A 149 6.04 -0.92 8.83
N ILE A 150 6.52 0.32 8.95
CA ILE A 150 6.77 1.21 7.80
C ILE A 150 8.23 1.64 7.79
N GLN A 151 8.85 1.56 6.62
CA GLN A 151 10.18 2.10 6.36
C GLN A 151 10.21 2.78 4.99
N GLY A 152 10.78 3.98 4.94
CA GLY A 152 10.82 4.76 3.70
C GLY A 152 11.79 5.92 3.76
N ASP A 153 11.69 6.77 2.76
CA ASP A 153 12.56 7.90 2.53
C ASP A 153 11.73 9.14 2.23
N LEU A 154 12.16 10.29 2.74
CA LEU A 154 11.63 11.62 2.44
C LEU A 154 12.63 12.39 1.60
N PHE A 155 12.20 12.85 0.44
CA PHE A 155 13.00 13.62 -0.51
C PHE A 155 12.45 15.03 -0.68
N GLU A 156 13.35 15.98 -0.91
CA GLU A 156 13.01 17.32 -1.40
C GLU A 156 12.61 17.23 -2.88
N TYR A 157 11.48 17.83 -3.24
CA TYR A 157 11.09 17.99 -4.63
C TYR A 157 11.42 19.41 -5.14
N PRO A 158 11.89 19.57 -6.39
CA PRO A 158 12.19 18.54 -7.39
C PRO A 158 13.64 18.03 -7.34
N SER A 159 14.46 18.47 -6.38
CA SER A 159 15.91 18.19 -6.38
C SER A 159 16.25 16.71 -6.22
N GLY A 160 15.37 15.92 -5.60
CA GLY A 160 15.61 14.53 -5.25
C GLY A 160 16.58 14.36 -4.08
N LYS A 161 16.92 15.44 -3.37
CA LYS A 161 17.79 15.39 -2.19
C LYS A 161 17.10 14.59 -1.08
N LEU A 162 17.75 13.54 -0.58
CA LEU A 162 17.28 12.81 0.59
C LEU A 162 17.38 13.68 1.84
N LEU A 163 16.24 13.96 2.47
CA LEU A 163 16.12 14.80 3.66
C LEU A 163 16.13 13.96 4.95
N ALA A 164 15.37 12.87 4.96
CA ALA A 164 15.25 11.98 6.12
C ALA A 164 14.92 10.55 5.70
N LYS A 165 15.29 9.59 6.55
CA LYS A 165 14.70 8.25 6.57
C LYS A 165 13.42 8.30 7.41
N VAL A 166 12.37 7.62 6.97
CA VAL A 166 11.10 7.50 7.67
C VAL A 166 10.99 6.09 8.25
N GLU A 167 10.62 5.99 9.52
CA GLU A 167 10.32 4.70 10.16
C GLU A 167 9.11 4.86 11.07
N GLY A 168 8.19 3.90 11.07
CA GLY A 168 7.00 4.02 11.88
C GLY A 168 6.18 2.75 12.02
N ILE A 169 5.08 2.89 12.75
CA ILE A 169 4.06 1.87 12.92
C ILE A 169 2.65 2.46 12.78
N ASP A 170 1.73 1.71 12.15
CA ASP A 170 0.27 1.90 12.25
C ASP A 170 -0.29 0.66 12.95
N VAL A 171 -0.69 0.84 14.22
CA VAL A 171 -1.20 -0.24 15.07
C VAL A 171 -2.71 -0.18 15.04
N ALA A 172 -3.35 -1.19 14.47
CA ALA A 172 -4.76 -1.17 14.15
C ALA A 172 -5.52 -2.33 14.80
N ARG A 173 -6.77 -2.08 15.15
CA ARG A 173 -7.75 -3.08 15.60
C ARG A 173 -9.00 -2.97 14.75
N SER A 174 -9.53 -4.12 14.36
CA SER A 174 -10.80 -4.23 13.64
C SER A 174 -11.97 -4.25 14.61
N VAL A 175 -13.02 -3.49 14.31
CA VAL A 175 -14.36 -3.66 14.88
C VAL A 175 -15.33 -3.74 13.71
N VAL A 176 -16.02 -4.87 13.54
CA VAL A 176 -16.93 -5.11 12.41
C VAL A 176 -18.37 -4.86 12.84
N GLU A 177 -19.15 -4.16 12.01
CA GLU A 177 -20.59 -3.97 12.23
C GLU A 177 -21.34 -5.30 12.00
N SER A 178 -22.49 -5.49 12.64
CA SER A 178 -23.24 -6.76 12.62
C SER A 178 -23.72 -7.18 11.23
N ASP A 179 -23.88 -6.23 10.31
CA ASP A 179 -24.28 -6.50 8.93
C ASP A 179 -23.12 -7.05 8.06
N GLY A 180 -21.87 -6.88 8.51
CA GLY A 180 -20.65 -7.25 7.78
C GLY A 180 -20.32 -6.36 6.58
N ASP A 181 -21.00 -5.22 6.42
CA ASP A 181 -20.80 -4.27 5.33
C ASP A 181 -20.06 -3.00 5.76
N ALA A 182 -19.72 -2.89 7.04
CA ALA A 182 -18.75 -1.93 7.53
C ALA A 182 -17.75 -2.53 8.51
N CYS A 183 -16.51 -2.04 8.44
CA CYS A 183 -15.46 -2.33 9.40
C CYS A 183 -14.78 -1.04 9.85
N HIS A 184 -14.52 -0.92 11.15
CA HIS A 184 -13.84 0.20 11.75
C HIS A 184 -12.39 -0.18 12.06
N GLN A 185 -11.47 0.65 11.59
CA GLN A 185 -10.10 0.70 12.07
C GLN A 185 -10.03 1.63 13.27
N LEU A 186 -9.69 1.07 14.43
CA LEU A 186 -9.23 1.85 15.57
C LEU A 186 -7.72 1.77 15.55
N SER A 187 -7.02 2.88 15.29
CA SER A 187 -5.56 2.82 15.21
C SER A 187 -4.82 3.92 15.93
N ARG A 188 -3.54 3.66 16.21
CA ARG A 188 -2.53 4.66 16.58
C ARG A 188 -1.42 4.62 15.55
N LYS A 189 -0.96 5.79 15.12
CA LYS A 189 0.11 5.90 14.12
C LYS A 189 1.26 6.73 14.66
N LEU A 190 2.47 6.24 14.48
CA LEU A 190 3.70 6.92 14.86
C LEU A 190 4.71 6.79 13.73
N PHE A 191 5.23 7.91 13.23
CA PHE A 191 6.36 7.93 12.31
C PHE A 191 7.42 8.89 12.82
N VAL A 192 8.66 8.41 12.86
CA VAL A 192 9.83 9.20 13.20
C VAL A 192 10.67 9.47 11.95
N PHE A 193 11.24 10.68 11.92
CA PHE A 193 12.27 11.04 10.95
C PHE A 193 13.64 10.72 11.53
N ARG A 194 14.50 10.12 10.70
CA ARG A 194 15.85 9.73 11.07
C ARG A 194 16.86 10.35 10.14
N ASP A 195 17.98 10.75 10.72
CA ASP A 195 19.09 11.33 9.99
C ASP A 195 19.62 10.28 8.99
N PRO A 196 19.72 10.60 7.69
CA PRO A 196 20.11 9.62 6.67
C PRO A 196 21.50 9.03 6.84
N ARG A 197 22.40 9.69 7.56
CA ARG A 197 23.80 9.28 7.72
C ARG A 197 24.00 8.42 8.96
N THR A 198 23.35 8.79 10.06
CA THR A 198 23.56 8.20 11.39
C THR A 198 22.42 7.27 11.80
N GLY A 199 21.23 7.40 11.20
CA GLY A 199 20.02 6.67 11.58
C GLY A 199 19.43 7.11 12.93
N ALA A 200 19.99 8.15 13.56
CA ALA A 200 19.46 8.70 14.80
C ALA A 200 18.11 9.38 14.56
N VAL A 201 17.20 9.30 15.55
CA VAL A 201 15.92 10.03 15.48
C VAL A 201 16.22 11.54 15.49
N MET A 202 15.73 12.24 14.48
CA MET A 202 15.97 13.67 14.29
C MET A 202 15.15 14.46 15.29
N LYS A 203 15.82 15.30 16.09
CA LYS A 203 15.15 16.27 16.95
C LYS A 203 15.07 17.66 16.32
N GLN A 204 15.99 17.94 15.40
CA GLN A 204 16.11 19.21 14.71
C GLN A 204 16.55 19.01 13.27
N PHE A 205 16.21 19.97 12.42
CA PHE A 205 16.69 20.11 11.04
C PHE A 205 16.92 21.61 10.78
N ASP A 206 18.13 21.97 10.37
CA ASP A 206 18.57 23.37 10.21
C ASP A 206 18.23 24.27 11.41
N GLY A 207 18.47 23.75 12.62
CA GLY A 207 18.22 24.45 13.89
C GLY A 207 16.75 24.56 14.30
N LYS A 208 15.81 24.12 13.46
CA LYS A 208 14.37 24.08 13.77
C LYS A 208 13.97 22.74 14.37
N PRO A 209 13.06 22.69 15.36
CA PRO A 209 12.54 21.44 15.89
C PRO A 209 11.86 20.60 14.80
N VAL A 210 12.15 19.30 14.78
CA VAL A 210 11.45 18.32 13.93
C VAL A 210 10.30 17.73 14.74
N THR A 211 9.09 17.83 14.19
CA THR A 211 7.91 17.18 14.75
C THR A 211 7.75 15.81 14.11
N HIS A 212 7.52 14.79 14.93
CA HIS A 212 7.23 13.44 14.46
C HIS A 212 5.73 13.27 14.25
N VAL A 213 5.35 12.44 13.29
CA VAL A 213 3.94 12.20 12.98
C VAL A 213 3.36 11.30 14.05
N GLN A 214 2.38 11.82 14.78
CA GLN A 214 1.79 11.16 15.93
C GLN A 214 0.28 11.31 15.90
N TYR A 215 -0.41 10.19 15.65
CA TYR A 215 -1.85 10.08 15.80
C TYR A 215 -2.15 9.26 17.06
N PRO A 216 -2.51 9.91 18.18
CA PRO A 216 -2.85 9.21 19.44
C PRO A 216 -4.12 8.38 19.29
N TYR A 217 -4.95 8.72 18.31
CA TYR A 217 -5.86 7.80 17.65
C TYR A 217 -6.11 8.26 16.20
N GLN A 218 -6.56 7.33 15.36
CA GLN A 218 -7.32 7.58 14.16
C GLN A 218 -8.44 6.54 14.09
N HIS A 219 -9.67 7.01 13.83
CA HIS A 219 -10.82 6.13 13.61
C HIS A 219 -11.18 6.21 12.14
N ILE A 220 -11.09 5.08 11.43
CA ILE A 220 -11.48 5.00 10.02
C ILE A 220 -12.63 4.01 9.90
N THR A 221 -13.72 4.43 9.28
CA THR A 221 -14.81 3.52 8.88
C THR A 221 -14.67 3.22 7.41
N TYR A 222 -14.60 1.94 7.07
CA TYR A 222 -14.72 1.43 5.70
C TYR A 222 -16.14 0.91 5.52
N ARG A 223 -16.84 1.37 4.48
CA ARG A 223 -18.20 0.90 4.17
C ARG A 223 -18.28 0.38 2.74
N ARG A 224 -18.77 -0.84 2.59
CA ARG A 224 -19.06 -1.46 1.29
C ARG A 224 -20.37 -0.91 0.76
N ASN A 225 -20.34 -0.38 -0.45
CA ASN A 225 -21.55 -0.04 -1.19
C ASN A 225 -21.93 -1.21 -2.11
N ALA A 226 -23.22 -1.49 -2.26
CA ALA A 226 -23.70 -2.66 -3.03
C ALA A 226 -23.21 -2.69 -4.48
N HIS A 227 -23.04 -1.51 -5.10
CA HIS A 227 -22.67 -1.35 -6.51
C HIS A 227 -21.60 -0.27 -6.72
N GLY A 228 -20.74 -0.01 -5.72
CA GLY A 228 -19.79 1.10 -5.76
C GLY A 228 -18.46 0.79 -5.07
N PRO A 229 -17.52 1.76 -5.04
CA PRO A 229 -16.29 1.61 -4.29
C PRO A 229 -16.59 1.49 -2.78
N VAL A 230 -15.64 0.94 -2.03
CA VAL A 230 -15.64 1.08 -0.58
C VAL A 230 -15.34 2.53 -0.24
N THR A 231 -16.21 3.17 0.53
CA THR A 231 -16.00 4.54 1.00
C THR A 231 -15.31 4.55 2.35
N THR A 232 -14.59 5.64 2.61
CA THR A 232 -13.90 5.84 3.88
C THR A 232 -14.37 7.11 4.58
N GLU A 233 -14.48 7.02 5.90
CA GLU A 233 -14.68 8.15 6.79
C GLU A 233 -13.59 8.12 7.86
N VAL A 234 -12.86 9.21 8.03
CA VAL A 234 -11.74 9.34 8.96
C VAL A 234 -12.07 10.37 10.01
N ALA A 235 -11.82 10.04 11.28
CA ALA A 235 -11.92 10.95 12.41
C ALA A 235 -10.62 11.00 13.21
N MET A 236 -10.18 12.20 13.54
CA MET A 236 -8.94 12.49 14.26
C MET A 236 -8.99 13.86 14.96
N GLY A 237 -8.09 14.14 15.91
CA GLY A 237 -8.09 15.38 16.69
C GLY A 237 -9.00 15.30 17.92
N ALA A 238 -9.38 16.41 18.54
CA ALA A 238 -10.35 16.36 19.65
C ALA A 238 -10.98 17.71 19.95
N GLY A 239 -12.12 17.67 20.64
CA GLY A 239 -12.84 18.86 21.05
C GLY A 239 -13.15 19.73 19.82
N LYS A 240 -12.69 20.99 19.85
CA LYS A 240 -12.86 21.93 18.73
C LYS A 240 -11.99 21.61 17.51
N ALA A 241 -10.89 20.87 17.71
CA ALA A 241 -9.98 20.45 16.66
C ALA A 241 -10.30 19.03 16.14
N LEU A 242 -11.50 18.52 16.42
CA LEU A 242 -11.96 17.25 15.87
C LEU A 242 -12.24 17.41 14.37
N THR A 243 -11.43 16.76 13.54
CA THR A 243 -11.57 16.75 12.09
C THR A 243 -12.24 15.45 11.64
N ARG A 244 -13.20 15.58 10.73
CA ARG A 244 -13.81 14.46 10.02
C ARG A 244 -13.61 14.65 8.53
N MET A 245 -13.08 13.64 7.87
CA MET A 245 -12.89 13.62 6.42
C MET A 245 -13.67 12.43 5.87
N ALA A 246 -14.35 12.62 4.75
CA ALA A 246 -15.07 11.58 4.05
C ALA A 246 -14.85 11.74 2.54
N GLY A 247 -15.19 10.70 1.78
CA GLY A 247 -15.21 10.78 0.32
C GLY A 247 -14.01 10.18 -0.39
N ASN A 248 -12.98 9.71 0.34
CA ASN A 248 -11.97 8.86 -0.29
C ASN A 248 -12.56 7.47 -0.54
N ALA A 249 -12.22 6.91 -1.70
CA ALA A 249 -12.65 5.60 -2.15
C ALA A 249 -11.47 4.61 -2.13
N VAL A 250 -11.73 3.36 -1.77
CA VAL A 250 -10.79 2.27 -1.98
C VAL A 250 -11.17 1.53 -3.26
N GLU A 251 -10.23 1.41 -4.18
CA GLU A 251 -10.37 0.61 -5.39
C GLU A 251 -9.82 -0.80 -5.18
N VAL A 252 -10.43 -1.79 -5.84
CA VAL A 252 -9.90 -3.16 -5.90
C VAL A 252 -9.51 -3.50 -7.33
N ARG A 253 -8.28 -3.98 -7.51
CA ARG A 253 -7.76 -4.51 -8.77
C ARG A 253 -7.38 -5.96 -8.56
N ARG A 254 -8.14 -6.87 -9.17
CA ARG A 254 -7.84 -8.32 -9.14
C ARG A 254 -6.78 -8.60 -10.20
N ILE A 255 -5.70 -9.24 -9.81
CA ILE A 255 -4.59 -9.60 -10.71
C ILE A 255 -4.94 -10.95 -11.34
N GLU A 256 -4.54 -11.14 -12.61
CA GLU A 256 -4.81 -12.35 -13.40
C GLU A 256 -4.53 -13.64 -12.60
N GLY A 257 -5.48 -14.58 -12.63
CA GLY A 257 -5.49 -15.77 -11.76
C GLY A 257 -6.31 -15.63 -10.47
N GLY A 258 -6.88 -14.45 -10.17
CA GLY A 258 -7.95 -14.24 -9.18
C GLY A 258 -7.54 -14.34 -7.70
N ALA A 259 -6.48 -15.07 -7.39
CA ALA A 259 -5.97 -15.26 -6.03
C ALA A 259 -5.35 -13.98 -5.44
N LYS A 260 -4.89 -13.04 -6.28
CA LYS A 260 -4.16 -11.83 -5.86
C LYS A 260 -4.99 -10.57 -6.12
N ALA A 261 -4.89 -9.61 -5.21
CA ALA A 261 -5.52 -8.30 -5.38
C ALA A 261 -4.63 -7.17 -4.87
N CYS A 262 -4.72 -6.03 -5.55
CA CYS A 262 -4.23 -4.75 -5.06
C CYS A 262 -5.43 -3.89 -4.64
N PHE A 263 -5.35 -3.31 -3.46
CA PHE A 263 -6.31 -2.33 -2.98
C PHE A 263 -5.66 -0.95 -2.92
N THR A 264 -6.14 -0.03 -3.74
CA THR A 264 -5.56 1.31 -3.88
C THR A 264 -6.40 2.33 -3.14
N CYS A 265 -5.77 3.10 -2.26
CA CYS A 265 -6.39 4.16 -1.46
C CYS A 265 -5.72 5.50 -1.78
N PRO A 266 -6.20 6.26 -2.78
CA PRO A 266 -5.79 7.63 -2.95
C PRO A 266 -6.45 8.51 -1.86
N VAL A 267 -5.68 9.44 -1.32
CA VAL A 267 -6.11 10.39 -0.30
C VAL A 267 -5.68 11.78 -0.73
N PHE A 268 -6.66 12.67 -0.85
CA PHE A 268 -6.44 14.08 -1.16
C PHE A 268 -6.79 14.88 0.07
N LEU A 269 -5.76 15.41 0.74
CA LEU A 269 -5.89 16.24 1.91
C LEU A 269 -5.97 17.69 1.47
N ASP A 270 -7.07 18.36 1.82
CA ASP A 270 -7.26 19.80 1.74
C ASP A 270 -7.89 20.24 3.07
N LEU A 271 -7.04 20.68 3.99
CA LEU A 271 -7.41 20.93 5.39
C LEU A 271 -7.11 22.37 5.77
N ASP A 272 -8.10 23.05 6.34
CA ASP A 272 -7.88 24.29 7.08
C ASP A 272 -7.38 23.94 8.50
N THR A 273 -6.13 24.28 8.79
CA THR A 273 -5.51 24.06 10.12
C THR A 273 -5.27 25.37 10.83
N ASP A 274 -5.00 25.31 12.14
CA ASP A 274 -4.58 26.48 12.92
C ASP A 274 -3.27 27.11 12.41
N GLN A 275 -2.49 26.37 11.60
CA GLN A 275 -1.26 26.84 10.97
C GLN A 275 -1.46 27.32 9.52
N GLY A 276 -2.70 27.33 9.04
CA GLY A 276 -3.06 27.68 7.67
C GLY A 276 -3.52 26.48 6.85
N LYS A 277 -3.61 26.68 5.54
CA LYS A 277 -4.02 25.64 4.59
C LYS A 277 -2.97 24.54 4.53
N TYR A 278 -3.39 23.30 4.69
CA TYR A 278 -2.55 22.11 4.56
C TYR A 278 -3.08 21.24 3.41
N GLU A 279 -2.24 21.06 2.39
CA GLU A 279 -2.55 20.27 1.20
C GLU A 279 -1.53 19.16 1.03
N ALA A 280 -2.00 17.93 0.83
CA ALA A 280 -1.12 16.81 0.54
C ALA A 280 -1.87 15.73 -0.24
N TYR A 281 -1.13 15.01 -1.08
CA TYR A 281 -1.58 13.80 -1.74
C TYR A 281 -0.90 12.60 -1.07
N GLU A 282 -1.67 11.55 -0.80
CA GLU A 282 -1.15 10.26 -0.41
C GLU A 282 -1.77 9.16 -1.27
N ASN A 283 -1.01 8.11 -1.54
CA ASN A 283 -1.52 6.89 -2.14
C ASN A 283 -0.98 5.69 -1.39
N TYR A 284 -1.88 4.78 -1.04
CA TYR A 284 -1.53 3.50 -0.45
C TYR A 284 -1.98 2.39 -1.38
N ASP A 285 -1.03 1.58 -1.84
CA ASP A 285 -1.31 0.35 -2.58
C ASP A 285 -1.07 -0.83 -1.66
N TYR A 286 -2.14 -1.49 -1.23
CA TYR A 286 -2.06 -2.68 -0.40
C TYR A 286 -2.11 -3.92 -1.27
N PHE A 287 -1.12 -4.79 -1.10
CA PHE A 287 -1.00 -6.04 -1.83
C PHE A 287 -1.45 -7.19 -0.92
N ASP A 288 -2.47 -7.89 -1.38
CA ASP A 288 -2.85 -9.17 -0.84
C ASP A 288 -2.36 -10.25 -1.80
N ASP A 289 -1.16 -10.74 -1.52
CA ASP A 289 -0.51 -11.83 -2.22
C ASP A 289 -0.67 -13.15 -1.46
N ARG A 290 -1.85 -13.43 -0.89
CA ARG A 290 -2.14 -14.79 -0.37
C ARG A 290 -1.70 -15.80 -1.43
N ASP A 291 -0.63 -16.55 -1.13
CA ASP A 291 -0.01 -17.42 -2.11
C ASP A 291 -1.05 -18.45 -2.55
N SER A 292 -1.23 -18.56 -3.87
CA SER A 292 -2.02 -19.61 -4.54
C SER A 292 -1.46 -21.01 -4.29
N ASP A 293 -0.28 -21.11 -3.67
CA ASP A 293 0.53 -22.32 -3.61
C ASP A 293 0.34 -23.09 -2.28
N GLY A 294 -0.67 -22.72 -1.48
CA GLY A 294 -1.08 -23.46 -0.28
C GLY A 294 -0.18 -23.25 0.95
N ASP A 295 0.84 -22.39 0.88
CA ASP A 295 1.61 -21.97 2.04
C ASP A 295 0.88 -20.87 2.82
N ALA A 296 -0.11 -21.28 3.63
CA ALA A 296 -0.87 -20.39 4.50
C ALA A 296 0.00 -19.64 5.53
N ASN A 297 1.27 -20.05 5.73
CA ASN A 297 2.19 -19.40 6.67
C ASN A 297 2.88 -18.17 6.08
N ARG A 298 2.78 -17.92 4.77
CA ARG A 298 3.43 -16.79 4.12
C ARG A 298 2.46 -15.66 3.79
N ARG A 299 1.72 -15.18 4.80
CA ARG A 299 0.90 -13.97 4.68
C ARG A 299 1.79 -12.73 4.48
N THR A 300 2.11 -12.41 3.23
CA THR A 300 2.86 -11.19 2.90
C THR A 300 1.92 -10.02 2.69
N HIS A 301 1.30 -9.54 3.77
CA HIS A 301 0.54 -8.29 3.73
C HIS A 301 1.52 -7.14 3.55
N ARG A 302 1.52 -6.53 2.36
CA ARG A 302 2.46 -5.47 1.98
C ARG A 302 1.69 -4.23 1.56
N CYS A 303 2.31 -3.08 1.73
CA CYS A 303 1.77 -1.82 1.27
C CYS A 303 2.90 -0.93 0.75
N VAL A 304 2.67 -0.27 -0.38
CA VAL A 304 3.49 0.86 -0.81
C VAL A 304 2.75 2.14 -0.49
N TRP A 305 3.42 3.06 0.19
CA TRP A 305 2.91 4.37 0.52
C TRP A 305 3.72 5.42 -0.22
N THR A 306 3.05 6.22 -1.03
CA THR A 306 3.62 7.43 -1.62
C THR A 306 2.89 8.64 -1.08
N ARG A 307 3.62 9.72 -0.80
CA ARG A 307 3.03 11.00 -0.41
C ARG A 307 3.75 12.14 -1.12
N PHE A 308 2.98 13.15 -1.49
CA PHE A 308 3.47 14.46 -1.94
C PHE A 308 2.85 15.55 -1.06
N GLY A 309 3.67 16.46 -0.53
CA GLY A 309 3.21 17.60 0.27
C GLY A 309 4.27 18.07 1.27
N PRO A 310 3.95 19.08 2.11
CA PRO A 310 4.91 19.69 3.02
C PRO A 310 5.40 18.70 4.08
N ALA A 311 6.63 18.83 4.52
CA ALA A 311 7.21 18.06 5.61
C ALA A 311 8.07 19.00 6.46
N ALA A 312 7.42 19.85 7.24
CA ALA A 312 8.04 20.86 8.05
C ALA A 312 8.88 20.23 9.19
N PRO A 313 10.08 20.78 9.48
CA PRO A 313 10.67 21.99 8.89
C PRO A 313 11.56 21.71 7.67
N MET A 314 11.54 20.50 7.11
CA MET A 314 12.53 20.02 6.13
C MET A 314 12.25 20.51 4.71
N THR A 315 11.00 20.58 4.29
CA THR A 315 10.61 21.06 2.96
C THR A 315 9.13 21.46 2.89
N GLU A 316 8.80 22.41 2.01
CA GLU A 316 7.42 22.74 1.65
C GLU A 316 6.86 21.76 0.60
N ASP A 317 7.74 21.18 -0.23
CA ASP A 317 7.40 20.18 -1.24
C ASP A 317 8.24 18.92 -1.03
N GLY A 318 7.64 17.92 -0.39
CA GLY A 318 8.28 16.66 -0.05
C GLY A 318 7.66 15.48 -0.80
N VAL A 319 8.51 14.58 -1.30
CA VAL A 319 8.09 13.25 -1.78
C VAL A 319 8.51 12.21 -0.76
N LEU A 320 7.54 11.52 -0.16
CA LEU A 320 7.78 10.35 0.67
C LEU A 320 7.44 9.10 -0.14
N HIS A 321 8.35 8.12 -0.11
CA HIS A 321 8.09 6.77 -0.61
C HIS A 321 8.49 5.75 0.46
N ALA A 322 7.55 4.91 0.85
CA ALA A 322 7.74 3.93 1.91
C ALA A 322 7.16 2.56 1.54
N LEU A 323 7.83 1.53 2.02
CA LEU A 323 7.32 0.17 2.07
C LEU A 323 6.80 -0.10 3.47
N ALA A 324 5.65 -0.76 3.52
CA ALA A 324 5.06 -1.25 4.75
C ALA A 324 4.73 -2.74 4.65
N TRP A 325 4.79 -3.42 5.78
CA TRP A 325 4.35 -4.81 5.91
C TRP A 325 3.64 -5.03 7.24
N ARG A 326 2.67 -5.93 7.26
CA ARG A 326 1.93 -6.25 8.47
C ARG A 326 2.60 -7.41 9.22
N VAL A 327 2.67 -7.28 10.53
CA VAL A 327 2.91 -8.39 11.47
C VAL A 327 1.77 -8.44 12.47
N ASP A 328 1.52 -9.61 13.05
CA ASP A 328 0.34 -9.84 13.89
C ASP A 328 0.69 -9.75 15.39
N THR A 329 1.97 -9.71 15.76
CA THR A 329 2.40 -9.57 17.16
C THR A 329 3.42 -8.46 17.38
N TRP A 330 3.38 -7.83 18.56
CA TRP A 330 4.35 -6.80 18.95
C TRP A 330 5.79 -7.28 18.88
N ARG A 331 6.03 -8.57 19.14
CA ARG A 331 7.38 -9.16 19.14
C ARG A 331 8.03 -9.14 17.77
N GLU A 332 7.24 -9.20 16.72
CA GLU A 332 7.68 -9.22 15.32
C GLU A 332 7.94 -7.81 14.76
N VAL A 333 7.51 -6.75 15.48
CA VAL A 333 7.82 -5.37 15.11
C VAL A 333 9.34 -5.18 15.12
N PRO A 334 9.93 -4.56 14.08
CA PRO A 334 11.37 -4.37 13.98
C PRO A 334 11.97 -3.76 15.24
N GLU A 335 13.06 -4.37 15.71
CA GLU A 335 13.64 -4.07 17.02
C GLU A 335 13.90 -2.58 17.24
N ARG A 336 14.37 -1.86 16.20
CA ARG A 336 14.73 -0.45 16.29
C ARG A 336 13.53 0.45 16.64
N ILE A 337 12.40 0.29 15.93
CA ILE A 337 11.19 1.06 16.22
C ILE A 337 10.50 0.54 17.47
N ARG A 338 10.53 -0.78 17.70
CA ARG A 338 9.98 -1.42 18.90
C ARG A 338 10.60 -0.85 20.18
N LYS A 339 11.93 -0.78 20.25
CA LYS A 339 12.68 -0.17 21.37
C LYS A 339 12.42 1.32 21.52
N TYR A 340 12.19 2.05 20.44
CA TYR A 340 11.83 3.46 20.50
C TYR A 340 10.45 3.63 21.13
N VAL A 341 9.46 2.87 20.68
CA VAL A 341 8.10 2.91 21.23
C VAL A 341 8.08 2.51 22.70
N GLU A 342 8.77 1.43 23.08
CA GLU A 342 8.86 0.96 24.47
C GLU A 342 9.44 2.03 25.41
N ARG A 343 10.37 2.87 24.93
CA ARG A 343 11.07 3.85 25.76
C ARG A 343 10.45 5.26 25.72
N GLU A 344 10.08 5.72 24.54
CA GLU A 344 9.75 7.13 24.27
C GLU A 344 8.26 7.35 23.99
N ALA A 345 7.55 6.33 23.50
CA ALA A 345 6.18 6.47 22.99
C ALA A 345 5.27 5.28 23.35
N PRO A 346 5.20 4.84 24.63
CA PRO A 346 4.56 3.58 25.02
C PRO A 346 3.07 3.51 24.68
N THR A 347 2.40 4.65 24.55
CA THR A 347 0.99 4.75 24.11
C THR A 347 0.77 4.11 22.73
N TRP A 348 1.76 4.15 21.84
CA TRP A 348 1.68 3.58 20.48
C TRP A 348 2.01 2.10 20.41
N ARG A 349 2.22 1.44 21.55
CA ARG A 349 2.45 -0.01 21.60
C ARG A 349 1.21 -0.81 21.20
N ASP A 350 0.01 -0.29 21.41
CA ASP A 350 -1.24 -0.98 21.09
C ASP A 350 -2.25 -0.02 20.45
N ALA A 351 -3.22 -0.57 19.73
CA ALA A 351 -4.34 0.17 19.18
C ALA A 351 -5.28 0.68 20.32
N PRO A 352 -6.16 1.66 20.05
CA PRO A 352 -7.24 1.97 20.98
C PRO A 352 -8.06 0.72 21.27
N ARG A 353 -8.44 0.54 22.53
CA ARG A 353 -9.02 -0.71 23.01
C ARG A 353 -10.34 -1.02 22.33
N ASP A 354 -11.18 0.00 22.22
CA ASP A 354 -12.56 -0.06 21.80
C ASP A 354 -13.06 1.32 21.36
N MET A 355 -14.32 1.36 20.91
CA MET A 355 -15.00 2.59 20.50
C MET A 355 -15.21 3.59 21.65
N ASP A 356 -15.28 3.14 22.89
CA ASP A 356 -15.47 4.04 24.03
C ASP A 356 -14.18 4.77 24.38
N GLU A 357 -13.03 4.12 24.23
CA GLU A 357 -11.73 4.77 24.22
C GLU A 357 -11.63 5.80 23.09
N ILE A 358 -12.05 5.48 21.86
CA ILE A 358 -12.07 6.48 20.77
C ILE A 358 -12.90 7.69 21.14
N LYS A 359 -14.13 7.49 21.64
CA LYS A 359 -15.01 8.60 22.06
C LYS A 359 -14.38 9.42 23.18
N ARG A 360 -13.65 8.78 24.10
CA ARG A 360 -12.90 9.47 25.16
C ARG A 360 -11.78 10.32 24.57
N LEU A 361 -10.96 9.75 23.68
CA LEU A 361 -9.84 10.44 23.05
C LEU A 361 -10.32 11.63 22.19
N GLN A 362 -11.45 11.50 21.51
CA GLN A 362 -12.13 12.58 20.77
C GLN A 362 -12.57 13.77 21.65
N ARG A 363 -12.70 13.57 22.97
CA ARG A 363 -13.03 14.63 23.93
C ARG A 363 -11.79 15.19 24.64
N GLU A 364 -10.86 14.32 25.03
CA GLU A 364 -9.84 14.62 26.03
C GLU A 364 -8.44 14.89 25.46
N VAL A 365 -8.09 14.29 24.32
CA VAL A 365 -6.73 14.41 23.80
C VAL A 365 -6.58 15.77 23.16
N LYS A 366 -5.81 16.69 23.74
CA LYS A 366 -5.37 17.87 22.97
C LYS A 366 -4.76 17.36 21.68
N ALA A 367 -5.34 17.74 20.54
CA ALA A 367 -4.80 17.39 19.25
C ALA A 367 -3.31 17.74 19.27
N PRO A 368 -2.40 16.84 18.89
CA PRO A 368 -1.03 17.27 18.63
C PRO A 368 -1.15 18.41 17.61
N PRO A 369 -0.40 19.52 17.77
CA PRO A 369 -0.38 20.54 16.74
C PRO A 369 -0.11 19.82 15.42
N PHE A 370 -1.00 19.99 14.44
CA PHE A 370 -0.78 19.43 13.11
C PHE A 370 0.65 19.80 12.71
N GLY A 371 1.46 18.77 12.49
CA GLY A 371 2.90 18.91 12.30
C GLY A 371 3.36 17.69 11.52
N MET A 372 3.44 17.87 10.21
CA MET A 372 4.23 17.03 9.31
C MET A 372 5.33 17.87 8.71
#